data_AF-A0A182YCV1-F1
#
_entry.id   AF-A0A182YCV1-F1
#
_cell.length_a   1.000
_cell.length_b   1.000
_cell.length_c   1.000
_cell.angle_alpha   90.00
_cell.angle_beta   90.00
_cell.angle_gamma   90.00
#
_symmetry.space_group_name_H-M   'P 1'
#
loop_
_entity.id
_entity.type
_entity.pdbx_description
1 polymer ?
#
loop_
_entity_poly.entity_id
_entity_poly.type
_entity_poly.pdbx_seq_one_letter_code
_entity_poly.pdbx_strand_id
1 'polypeptide(L)'
;MKSYILLWIVPLVASVLGGSLSKVETYRWCVPLELLDDCARLTRAAVTELECVGGIDRLDCLRKVQNREADFLLADPEDVYVASHFNNQDFVVFSELRTAEEPTAKFRYEGIMLVRASDNFQSLADLRGKRSCHTGFGRNVGYKIPVTRLQRAGVLKLPAADGSLSPVERELAGLSDLFSASCLPGSYSSDASVDRLLKGRYANLCERCDQPQRCAKDDRFAGYEGAIRCLVENGGDVAFSKTIYVRKYFGLPVTPGGAPAPALNPNARTEDYAYLCEDGTTRPIADGQPVCSWAQRPWQVLLGNGDLNGQPRKLQTLFQQLYRYWTDANNQISDADRTTAQRLWIEKKAPIVDRQDTVAPREYLAQANYAEVIEREGRFGNKLRLCVVSEDERQKCELMRQAAYSRDIRPALECVLKTVDACVAAVNDGSDADVVVLKQPNVQLKPLMWETYGDVMVAIADKTITRERLHTGPVALDTSNGQAVAAARVLSAKLPSLQTVDVSSPNSASAPVRIVRSKTLAGMADNVEKVLVCPDLSFQPLSNAANCHLESSVNSERNAGAVYVRKDVDEALQDSIVHAFTALSDTFGRGQPREQVFRMFGPYRLRDGTVKHHLIFNDYASVLTVNK
;
A
#
# COMPACT_ATOMS: atom_id res chain seq x y z
N MET A 1 67.00 36.11 -61.24
CA MET A 1 67.58 35.67 -59.95
C MET A 1 66.46 35.23 -59.02
N LYS A 2 66.73 34.18 -58.23
CA LYS A 2 65.90 33.48 -57.24
C LYS A 2 65.21 32.21 -57.74
N SER A 3 65.98 31.13 -57.60
CA SER A 3 65.61 29.72 -57.57
C SER A 3 64.55 29.41 -56.52
N TYR A 4 63.65 28.49 -56.85
CA TYR A 4 62.74 27.83 -55.93
C TYR A 4 63.50 26.80 -55.07
N ILE A 5 63.47 26.97 -53.76
CA ILE A 5 63.89 25.96 -52.77
C ILE A 5 62.60 25.32 -52.25
N LEU A 6 62.38 24.04 -52.59
CA LEU A 6 61.39 23.20 -51.94
C LEU A 6 61.91 22.80 -50.55
N LEU A 7 61.29 23.32 -49.50
CA LEU A 7 61.49 22.87 -48.12
C LEU A 7 60.35 21.92 -47.74
N TRP A 8 60.74 20.66 -47.50
CA TRP A 8 59.88 19.61 -46.96
C TRP A 8 59.53 19.93 -45.50
N ILE A 9 58.24 20.11 -45.20
CA ILE A 9 57.73 20.17 -43.83
C ILE A 9 57.16 18.80 -43.49
N VAL A 10 57.84 18.08 -42.60
CA VAL A 10 57.37 16.85 -41.97
C VAL A 10 56.30 17.23 -40.94
N PRO A 11 55.06 16.71 -41.02
CA PRO A 11 54.08 16.93 -39.96
C PRO A 11 54.38 15.98 -38.80
N LEU A 12 54.70 16.58 -37.64
CA LEU A 12 54.82 15.91 -36.35
C LEU A 12 53.43 15.38 -35.95
N VAL A 13 53.23 14.06 -36.03
CA VAL A 13 52.01 13.42 -35.50
C VAL A 13 52.13 13.39 -33.98
N ALA A 14 51.48 14.34 -33.31
CA ALA A 14 51.27 14.30 -31.87
C ALA A 14 50.21 13.24 -31.56
N SER A 15 50.66 12.06 -31.13
CA SER A 15 49.82 10.99 -30.61
C SER A 15 49.14 11.47 -29.32
N VAL A 16 47.93 12.02 -29.44
CA VAL A 16 47.06 12.22 -28.28
C VAL A 16 46.55 10.83 -27.88
N LEU A 17 47.20 10.23 -26.88
CA LEU A 17 46.62 9.14 -26.11
C LEU A 17 45.42 9.70 -25.35
N GLY A 18 44.29 9.78 -26.05
CA GLY A 18 42.98 9.98 -25.45
C GLY A 18 42.63 8.72 -24.67
N GLY A 19 43.11 8.62 -23.44
CA GLY A 19 42.56 7.70 -22.47
C GLY A 19 41.08 8.04 -22.29
N SER A 20 40.21 7.27 -22.92
CA SER A 20 38.79 7.28 -22.61
C SER A 20 38.66 6.96 -21.14
N LEU A 21 38.36 7.98 -20.32
CA LEU A 21 37.80 7.77 -18.99
C LEU A 21 36.48 7.03 -19.20
N SER A 22 36.53 5.69 -19.14
CA SER A 22 35.33 4.86 -19.06
C SER A 22 34.52 5.37 -17.88
N LYS A 23 33.42 6.08 -18.17
CA LYS A 23 32.46 6.50 -17.16
C LYS A 23 32.02 5.23 -16.45
N VAL A 24 32.33 5.10 -15.16
CA VAL A 24 31.87 3.96 -14.36
C VAL A 24 30.35 3.99 -14.43
N GLU A 25 29.76 3.01 -15.09
CA GLU A 25 28.30 2.86 -15.12
C GLU A 25 27.82 2.50 -13.73
N THR A 26 27.36 3.51 -13.00
CA THR A 26 26.70 3.39 -11.70
C THR A 26 25.20 3.18 -11.92
N TYR A 27 24.62 2.19 -11.26
CA TYR A 27 23.17 1.96 -11.32
C TYR A 27 22.45 2.77 -10.25
N ARG A 28 21.29 3.32 -10.61
CA ARG A 28 20.44 4.19 -9.78
C ARG A 28 19.24 3.41 -9.25
N TRP A 29 19.23 3.17 -7.95
CA TRP A 29 18.12 2.57 -7.22
C TRP A 29 17.13 3.65 -6.78
N CYS A 30 15.90 3.60 -7.29
CA CYS A 30 14.84 4.49 -6.82
C CYS A 30 14.18 4.00 -5.54
N VAL A 31 14.12 4.87 -4.54
CA VAL A 31 13.45 4.64 -3.26
C VAL A 31 12.46 5.79 -2.96
N PRO A 32 11.39 5.54 -2.17
CA PRO A 32 10.57 6.63 -1.63
C PRO A 32 11.44 7.68 -0.94
N LEU A 33 11.10 8.96 -1.10
CA LEU A 33 11.93 10.10 -0.72
C LEU A 33 12.32 10.07 0.77
N GLU A 34 11.42 9.58 1.62
CA GLU A 34 11.66 9.40 3.06
C GLU A 34 12.66 8.30 3.42
N LEU A 35 13.08 7.47 2.46
CA LEU A 35 14.10 6.42 2.60
C LEU A 35 15.38 6.75 1.83
N LEU A 36 15.48 7.94 1.22
CA LEU A 36 16.62 8.32 0.39
C LEU A 36 17.94 8.35 1.17
N ASP A 37 17.93 9.01 2.34
CA ASP A 37 19.12 9.12 3.20
C ASP A 37 19.55 7.76 3.75
N ASP A 38 18.58 6.92 4.13
CA ASP A 38 18.81 5.55 4.55
C ASP A 38 19.45 4.73 3.42
N CYS A 39 18.91 4.81 2.21
CA CYS A 39 19.48 4.16 1.04
C CYS A 39 20.93 4.60 0.80
N ALA A 40 21.19 5.91 0.72
CA ALA A 40 22.52 6.45 0.44
C ALA A 40 23.53 6.11 1.55
N ARG A 41 23.08 6.02 2.81
CA ARG A 41 23.92 5.60 3.93
C ARG A 41 24.26 4.11 3.83
N LEU A 42 23.28 3.26 3.57
CA LEU A 42 23.46 1.81 3.54
C LEU A 42 24.26 1.33 2.31
N THR A 43 24.07 1.93 1.13
CA THR A 43 24.88 1.60 -0.06
C THR A 43 26.34 2.00 0.09
N ARG A 44 26.61 3.17 0.71
CA ARG A 44 27.98 3.62 1.02
C ARG A 44 28.67 2.73 2.04
N ALA A 45 27.98 2.36 3.12
CA ALA A 45 28.56 1.48 4.15
C ALA A 45 28.86 0.07 3.62
N ALA A 46 28.07 -0.44 2.68
CA ALA A 46 28.33 -1.69 1.98
C ALA A 46 29.37 -1.57 0.84
N VAL A 47 29.88 -0.37 0.56
CA VAL A 47 30.85 -0.08 -0.51
C VAL A 47 30.36 -0.59 -1.87
N THR A 48 29.06 -0.46 -2.14
CA THR A 48 28.46 -0.86 -3.42
C THR A 48 28.34 0.32 -4.36
N GLU A 49 28.66 0.12 -5.64
CA GLU A 49 28.54 1.12 -6.71
C GLU A 49 27.06 1.34 -7.13
N LEU A 50 26.21 1.68 -6.16
CA LEU A 50 24.79 1.99 -6.34
C LEU A 50 24.51 3.41 -5.88
N GLU A 51 23.87 4.19 -6.75
CA GLU A 51 23.35 5.52 -6.43
C GLU A 51 21.88 5.43 -6.02
N CYS A 52 21.45 6.22 -5.05
CA CYS A 52 20.05 6.26 -4.61
C CYS A 52 19.34 7.49 -5.18
N VAL A 53 18.17 7.30 -5.77
CA VAL A 53 17.33 8.37 -6.33
C VAL A 53 16.00 8.42 -5.57
N GLY A 54 15.59 9.61 -5.12
CA GLY A 54 14.32 9.80 -4.42
C GLY A 54 13.14 9.99 -5.37
N GLY A 55 12.11 9.17 -5.27
CA GLY A 55 10.76 9.43 -5.79
C GLY A 55 9.83 9.86 -4.66
N ILE A 56 8.83 10.72 -4.92
CA ILE A 56 7.85 11.13 -3.88
C ILE A 56 7.24 9.92 -3.19
N ASP A 57 6.92 8.91 -3.99
CA ASP A 57 6.42 7.60 -3.59
C ASP A 57 6.87 6.55 -4.63
N ARG A 58 6.46 5.30 -4.45
CA ARG A 58 6.86 4.20 -5.34
C ARG A 58 6.33 4.36 -6.76
N LEU A 59 5.15 4.97 -6.95
CA LEU A 59 4.62 5.21 -8.30
C LEU A 59 5.31 6.38 -9.01
N ASP A 60 5.85 7.36 -8.28
CA ASP A 60 6.83 8.32 -8.82
C ASP A 60 8.13 7.59 -9.21
N CYS A 61 8.60 6.64 -8.39
CA CYS A 61 9.76 5.81 -8.76
C CYS A 61 9.54 4.96 -10.02
N LEU A 62 8.36 4.38 -10.24
CA LEU A 62 8.04 3.70 -11.50
C LEU A 62 8.21 4.63 -12.70
N ARG A 63 7.71 5.87 -12.60
CA ARG A 63 7.85 6.86 -13.67
C ARG A 63 9.31 7.26 -13.90
N LYS A 64 10.08 7.44 -12.82
CA LYS A 64 11.52 7.68 -12.90
C LYS A 64 12.28 6.56 -13.58
N VAL A 65 11.95 5.31 -13.28
CA VAL A 65 12.54 4.14 -13.95
C VAL A 65 12.17 4.11 -15.43
N GLN A 66 10.90 4.34 -15.77
CA GLN A 66 10.46 4.43 -17.17
C GLN A 66 11.23 5.51 -17.94
N ASN A 67 11.40 6.68 -17.32
CA ASN A 67 12.07 7.85 -17.91
C ASN A 67 13.61 7.80 -17.85
N ARG A 68 14.20 6.70 -17.34
CA ARG A 68 15.66 6.58 -17.12
C ARG A 68 16.24 7.67 -16.21
N GLU A 69 15.43 8.22 -15.31
CA GLU A 69 15.91 9.02 -14.17
C GLU A 69 16.40 8.10 -13.04
N ALA A 70 15.96 6.85 -13.04
CA ALA A 70 16.48 5.76 -12.23
C ALA A 70 16.53 4.48 -13.09
N ASP A 71 17.24 3.45 -12.61
CA ASP A 71 17.44 2.22 -13.37
C ASP A 71 16.54 1.08 -12.88
N PHE A 72 16.27 1.03 -11.57
CA PHE A 72 15.40 0.02 -10.97
C PHE A 72 14.79 0.44 -9.64
N LEU A 73 13.81 -0.32 -9.18
CA LEU A 73 13.18 -0.21 -7.87
C LEU A 73 12.74 -1.59 -7.37
N LEU A 74 12.39 -1.69 -6.08
CA LEU A 74 11.66 -2.85 -5.56
C LEU A 74 10.17 -2.61 -5.72
N ALA A 75 9.47 -3.65 -6.17
CA ALA A 75 8.07 -3.57 -6.55
C ALA A 75 7.28 -4.77 -6.00
N ASP A 76 6.08 -4.50 -5.50
CA ASP A 76 5.07 -5.54 -5.28
C ASP A 76 4.46 -5.97 -6.64
N PRO A 77 3.85 -7.17 -6.76
CA PRO A 77 3.10 -7.55 -7.95
C PRO A 77 2.04 -6.52 -8.36
N GLU A 78 1.45 -5.82 -7.38
CA GLU A 78 0.49 -4.74 -7.59
C GLU A 78 1.14 -3.48 -8.22
N ASP A 79 2.43 -3.24 -8.02
CA ASP A 79 3.21 -2.20 -8.70
C ASP A 79 3.61 -2.63 -10.11
N VAL A 80 3.99 -3.90 -10.29
CA VAL A 80 4.26 -4.51 -11.60
C VAL A 80 3.03 -4.40 -12.51
N TYR A 81 1.83 -4.58 -11.95
CA TYR A 81 0.58 -4.36 -12.66
C TYR A 81 0.43 -2.91 -13.13
N VAL A 82 0.64 -1.93 -12.25
CA VAL A 82 0.58 -0.50 -12.63
C VAL A 82 1.63 -0.19 -13.72
N ALA A 83 2.86 -0.66 -13.55
CA ALA A 83 3.93 -0.50 -14.52
C ALA A 83 3.57 -1.06 -15.90
N SER A 84 2.90 -2.22 -15.96
CA SER A 84 2.44 -2.85 -17.20
C SER A 84 1.34 -2.10 -17.98
N HIS A 85 0.74 -1.09 -17.33
CA HIS A 85 -0.29 -0.21 -17.89
C HIS A 85 0.27 1.17 -18.25
N PHE A 86 1.55 1.42 -18.02
CA PHE A 86 2.20 2.64 -18.48
C PHE A 86 2.33 2.61 -20.02
N ASN A 87 2.07 3.75 -20.65
CA ASN A 87 2.17 3.88 -22.10
C ASN A 87 3.63 3.68 -22.53
N ASN A 88 3.88 2.86 -23.55
CA ASN A 88 5.21 2.59 -24.11
C ASN A 88 6.24 2.13 -23.06
N GLN A 89 5.77 1.42 -22.04
CA GLN A 89 6.65 0.85 -21.03
C GLN A 89 7.48 -0.32 -21.59
N ASP A 90 8.69 -0.48 -21.07
CA ASP A 90 9.60 -1.57 -21.39
C ASP A 90 10.27 -2.14 -20.13
N PHE A 91 9.55 -2.15 -19.01
CA PHE A 91 10.10 -2.66 -17.75
C PHE A 91 10.46 -4.15 -17.85
N VAL A 92 11.40 -4.58 -17.01
CA VAL A 92 11.81 -5.97 -16.88
C VAL A 92 11.93 -6.38 -15.42
N VAL A 93 11.40 -7.57 -15.11
CA VAL A 93 11.61 -8.26 -13.84
C VAL A 93 12.90 -9.06 -13.95
N PHE A 94 13.87 -8.79 -13.08
CA PHE A 94 15.18 -9.45 -13.13
C PHE A 94 15.55 -10.22 -11.86
N SER A 95 14.91 -9.97 -10.73
CA SER A 95 15.07 -10.77 -9.51
C SER A 95 13.78 -10.80 -8.70
N GLU A 96 13.67 -11.78 -7.81
CA GLU A 96 12.52 -12.00 -6.94
C GLU A 96 12.94 -11.99 -5.47
N LEU A 97 12.13 -11.37 -4.62
CA LEU A 97 12.25 -11.49 -3.17
C LEU A 97 11.36 -12.66 -2.72
N ARG A 98 12.01 -13.77 -2.37
CA ARG A 98 11.37 -15.01 -1.90
C ARG A 98 11.49 -15.14 -0.40
N THR A 99 10.79 -16.09 0.22
CA THR A 99 10.98 -16.37 1.65
C THR A 99 12.15 -17.32 1.84
N ALA A 100 12.84 -17.22 2.98
CA ALA A 100 13.89 -18.18 3.35
C ALA A 100 13.33 -19.60 3.54
N GLU A 101 12.04 -19.72 3.84
CA GLU A 101 11.33 -21.01 3.94
C GLU A 101 10.99 -21.62 2.57
N GLU A 102 10.78 -20.78 1.54
CA GLU A 102 10.35 -21.21 0.20
C GLU A 102 11.22 -20.61 -0.92
N PRO A 103 12.56 -20.75 -0.88
CA PRO A 103 13.46 -20.10 -1.83
C PRO A 103 13.32 -20.63 -3.26
N THR A 104 12.74 -21.82 -3.43
CA THR A 104 12.53 -22.46 -4.74
C THR A 104 11.09 -22.43 -5.21
N ALA A 105 10.15 -21.95 -4.38
CA ALA A 105 8.74 -21.92 -4.77
C ALA A 105 8.50 -20.92 -5.90
N LYS A 106 7.69 -21.34 -6.87
CA LYS A 106 7.39 -20.54 -8.07
C LYS A 106 6.60 -19.27 -7.73
N PHE A 107 5.76 -19.30 -6.69
CA PHE A 107 4.89 -18.20 -6.29
C PHE A 107 4.96 -17.95 -4.79
N ARG A 108 4.66 -16.72 -4.37
CA ARG A 108 4.65 -16.30 -2.95
C ARG A 108 3.58 -16.98 -2.13
N TYR A 109 2.44 -17.23 -2.76
CA TYR A 109 1.44 -18.12 -2.19
C TYR A 109 0.55 -18.67 -3.27
N GLU A 110 0.04 -19.85 -2.98
CA GLU A 110 -0.95 -20.56 -3.77
C GLU A 110 -2.16 -20.76 -2.87
N GLY A 111 -3.30 -20.16 -3.24
CA GLY A 111 -4.57 -20.37 -2.57
C GLY A 111 -5.18 -21.68 -3.02
N ILE A 112 -5.51 -22.55 -2.07
CA ILE A 112 -6.02 -23.89 -2.32
C ILE A 112 -7.40 -24.08 -1.70
N MET A 113 -8.09 -25.10 -2.18
CA MET A 113 -9.27 -25.67 -1.53
C MET A 113 -8.94 -27.09 -1.10
N LEU A 114 -9.05 -27.36 0.18
CA LEU A 114 -8.81 -28.66 0.78
C LEU A 114 -10.17 -29.28 1.12
N VAL A 115 -10.44 -30.49 0.63
CA VAL A 115 -11.70 -31.20 0.85
C VAL A 115 -11.43 -32.59 1.42
N ARG A 116 -12.45 -33.20 2.03
CA ARG A 116 -12.39 -34.63 2.39
C ARG A 116 -12.38 -35.52 1.15
N ALA A 117 -11.49 -36.49 1.12
CA ALA A 117 -11.43 -37.47 0.03
C ALA A 117 -12.70 -38.34 -0.02
N SER A 118 -13.29 -38.65 1.15
CA SER A 118 -14.50 -39.47 1.26
C SER A 118 -15.76 -38.81 0.68
N ASP A 119 -15.76 -37.50 0.47
CA ASP A 119 -16.88 -36.77 -0.13
C ASP A 119 -16.96 -36.97 -1.65
N ASN A 120 -15.92 -37.51 -2.29
CA ASN A 120 -15.87 -37.90 -3.70
C ASN A 120 -16.40 -36.83 -4.67
N PHE A 121 -15.91 -35.59 -4.52
CA PHE A 121 -16.27 -34.45 -5.38
C PHE A 121 -16.10 -34.80 -6.87
N GLN A 122 -17.15 -34.58 -7.65
CA GLN A 122 -17.17 -34.71 -9.11
C GLN A 122 -17.24 -33.34 -9.80
N SER A 123 -17.75 -32.34 -9.09
CA SER A 123 -17.87 -30.97 -9.60
C SER A 123 -17.81 -29.95 -8.48
N LEU A 124 -17.62 -28.67 -8.85
CA LEU A 124 -17.73 -27.57 -7.89
C LEU A 124 -19.14 -27.41 -7.32
N ALA A 125 -20.18 -27.92 -7.99
CA ALA A 125 -21.56 -27.84 -7.50
C ALA A 125 -21.75 -28.67 -6.22
N ASP A 126 -20.91 -29.68 -5.98
CA ASP A 126 -20.94 -30.54 -4.79
C ASP A 126 -20.53 -29.78 -3.50
N LEU A 127 -20.05 -28.54 -3.64
CA LEU A 127 -19.84 -27.62 -2.50
C LEU A 127 -21.17 -27.17 -1.86
N ARG A 128 -22.29 -27.29 -2.57
CA ARG A 128 -23.59 -26.83 -2.06
C ARG A 128 -24.01 -27.67 -0.86
N GLY A 129 -24.35 -27.00 0.24
CA GLY A 129 -24.72 -27.61 1.50
C GLY A 129 -23.54 -28.14 2.33
N LYS A 130 -22.29 -28.02 1.85
CA LYS A 130 -21.10 -28.38 2.62
C LYS A 130 -20.82 -27.38 3.74
N ARG A 131 -20.00 -27.80 4.70
CA ARG A 131 -19.54 -26.96 5.82
C ARG A 131 -18.18 -26.37 5.48
N SER A 132 -18.03 -25.05 5.56
CA SER A 132 -16.82 -24.38 5.07
C SER A 132 -15.95 -23.76 6.15
N CYS A 133 -14.62 -23.80 5.96
CA CYS A 133 -13.65 -23.22 6.87
C CYS A 133 -12.84 -22.13 6.16
N HIS A 134 -13.00 -20.89 6.60
CA HIS A 134 -12.39 -19.72 5.97
C HIS A 134 -11.29 -19.14 6.86
N THR A 135 -10.22 -18.64 6.25
CA THR A 135 -9.16 -17.95 7.04
C THR A 135 -9.65 -16.67 7.73
N GLY A 136 -10.76 -16.09 7.26
CA GLY A 136 -11.40 -14.90 7.81
C GLY A 136 -11.98 -13.98 6.74
N PHE A 137 -13.01 -13.22 7.12
CA PHE A 137 -13.69 -12.25 6.27
C PHE A 137 -12.72 -11.18 5.73
N GLY A 138 -12.87 -10.84 4.45
CA GLY A 138 -12.04 -9.85 3.77
C GLY A 138 -10.61 -10.31 3.45
N ARG A 139 -10.20 -11.52 3.82
CA ARG A 139 -8.86 -12.05 3.50
C ARG A 139 -8.79 -12.58 2.07
N ASN A 140 -7.61 -12.54 1.44
CA ASN A 140 -7.44 -12.98 0.06
C ASN A 140 -7.81 -14.46 -0.14
N VAL A 141 -6.98 -15.37 0.37
CA VAL A 141 -7.09 -16.81 0.07
C VAL A 141 -8.31 -17.46 0.71
N GLY A 142 -8.68 -17.06 1.92
CA GLY A 142 -9.81 -17.66 2.61
C GLY A 142 -11.17 -17.03 2.35
N TYR A 143 -11.26 -15.95 1.56
CA TYR A 143 -12.53 -15.26 1.33
C TYR A 143 -12.62 -14.69 -0.08
N LYS A 144 -11.82 -13.66 -0.40
CA LYS A 144 -11.95 -12.92 -1.68
C LYS A 144 -11.81 -13.84 -2.90
N ILE A 145 -10.74 -14.64 -2.96
CA ILE A 145 -10.47 -15.56 -4.06
C ILE A 145 -11.60 -16.60 -4.20
N PRO A 146 -11.94 -17.38 -3.15
CA PRO A 146 -13.05 -18.34 -3.22
C PRO A 146 -14.37 -17.72 -3.67
N VAL A 147 -14.78 -16.60 -3.07
CA VAL A 147 -16.05 -15.93 -3.41
C VAL A 147 -16.15 -15.69 -4.91
N THR A 148 -15.15 -15.04 -5.50
CA THR A 148 -15.21 -14.75 -6.93
C THR A 148 -15.04 -15.97 -7.83
N ARG A 149 -14.14 -16.90 -7.51
CA ARG A 149 -13.96 -18.09 -8.35
C ARG A 149 -15.25 -18.92 -8.38
N LEU A 150 -15.92 -19.04 -7.23
CA LEU A 150 -17.21 -19.73 -7.14
C LEU A 150 -18.35 -18.94 -7.82
N GLN A 151 -18.33 -17.61 -7.81
CA GLN A 151 -19.28 -16.80 -8.59
C GLN A 151 -19.08 -16.99 -10.10
N ARG A 152 -17.83 -16.93 -10.58
CA ARG A 152 -17.48 -17.15 -11.99
C ARG A 152 -17.87 -18.55 -12.46
N ALA A 153 -17.70 -19.56 -11.60
CA ALA A 153 -18.13 -20.93 -11.85
C ALA A 153 -19.67 -21.13 -11.77
N GLY A 154 -20.44 -20.10 -11.40
CA GLY A 154 -21.90 -20.18 -11.26
C GLY A 154 -22.38 -20.94 -10.01
N VAL A 155 -21.47 -21.32 -9.12
CA VAL A 155 -21.77 -22.06 -7.88
C VAL A 155 -22.25 -21.13 -6.78
N LEU A 156 -21.57 -20.00 -6.59
CA LEU A 156 -22.00 -18.95 -5.66
C LEU A 156 -22.92 -17.97 -6.36
N LYS A 157 -24.20 -17.98 -6.01
CA LYS A 157 -25.20 -17.04 -6.51
C LYS A 157 -25.43 -15.94 -5.49
N LEU A 158 -25.34 -14.69 -5.92
CA LEU A 158 -25.70 -13.54 -5.08
C LEU A 158 -27.15 -13.14 -5.33
N PRO A 159 -27.86 -12.61 -4.31
CA PRO A 159 -29.15 -11.94 -4.51
C PRO A 159 -29.07 -10.84 -5.58
N ALA A 160 -30.21 -10.48 -6.16
CA ALA A 160 -30.30 -9.40 -7.15
C ALA A 160 -29.72 -8.08 -6.60
N ALA A 161 -29.16 -7.25 -7.49
CA ALA A 161 -28.64 -5.93 -7.15
C ALA A 161 -29.75 -4.87 -7.30
N ASP A 162 -30.87 -5.05 -6.60
CA ASP A 162 -32.06 -4.18 -6.66
C ASP A 162 -32.05 -3.05 -5.60
N GLY A 163 -30.96 -2.96 -4.82
CA GLY A 163 -30.81 -2.00 -3.74
C GLY A 163 -31.36 -2.44 -2.38
N SER A 164 -31.98 -3.63 -2.29
CA SER A 164 -32.55 -4.13 -1.03
C SER A 164 -31.51 -4.57 0.01
N LEU A 165 -30.32 -4.97 -0.44
CA LEU A 165 -29.21 -5.43 0.39
C LEU A 165 -27.93 -4.69 0.02
N SER A 166 -27.17 -4.32 1.04
CA SER A 166 -25.83 -3.78 0.83
C SER A 166 -24.96 -4.80 0.07
N PRO A 167 -23.94 -4.37 -0.68
CA PRO A 167 -23.08 -5.30 -1.40
C PRO A 167 -22.38 -6.31 -0.46
N VAL A 168 -22.09 -5.91 0.78
CA VAL A 168 -21.54 -6.80 1.82
C VAL A 168 -22.51 -7.90 2.14
N GLU A 169 -23.74 -7.50 2.40
CA GLU A 169 -24.80 -8.39 2.83
C GLU A 169 -25.20 -9.37 1.73
N ARG A 170 -25.19 -8.95 0.46
CA ARG A 170 -25.42 -9.84 -0.69
C ARG A 170 -24.42 -11.00 -0.72
N GLU A 171 -23.13 -10.73 -0.45
CA GLU A 171 -22.12 -11.79 -0.37
C GLU A 171 -22.32 -12.71 0.83
N LEU A 172 -22.63 -12.15 2.00
CA LEU A 172 -22.94 -12.96 3.20
C LEU A 172 -24.17 -13.84 2.96
N ALA A 173 -25.23 -13.31 2.35
CA ALA A 173 -26.42 -14.05 1.98
C ALA A 173 -26.12 -15.18 0.99
N GLY A 174 -25.35 -14.91 -0.06
CA GLY A 174 -24.96 -15.94 -1.03
C GLY A 174 -24.11 -17.04 -0.41
N LEU A 175 -23.14 -16.70 0.45
CA LEU A 175 -22.32 -17.68 1.16
C LEU A 175 -23.15 -18.50 2.15
N SER A 176 -24.08 -17.84 2.84
CA SER A 176 -25.01 -18.47 3.79
C SER A 176 -25.98 -19.43 3.10
N ASP A 177 -26.37 -19.18 1.85
CA ASP A 177 -27.18 -20.12 1.05
C ASP A 177 -26.34 -21.29 0.51
N LEU A 178 -25.09 -21.02 0.10
CA LEU A 178 -24.22 -22.03 -0.47
C LEU A 178 -23.76 -23.07 0.56
N PHE A 179 -23.36 -22.63 1.76
CA PHE A 179 -22.80 -23.49 2.81
C PHE A 179 -23.78 -23.67 3.97
N SER A 180 -23.95 -24.92 4.43
CA SER A 180 -24.89 -25.22 5.52
C SER A 180 -24.43 -24.64 6.86
N ALA A 181 -23.11 -24.63 7.10
CA ALA A 181 -22.47 -24.00 8.25
C ALA A 181 -21.03 -23.61 7.88
N SER A 182 -20.48 -22.57 8.49
CA SER A 182 -19.10 -22.13 8.22
C SER A 182 -18.39 -21.66 9.48
N CYS A 183 -17.06 -21.56 9.38
CA CYS A 183 -16.31 -20.61 10.19
C CYS A 183 -15.77 -19.50 9.28
N LEU A 184 -16.41 -18.33 9.33
CA LEU A 184 -16.00 -17.11 8.66
C LEU A 184 -15.68 -16.00 9.68
N PRO A 185 -14.52 -16.07 10.34
CA PRO A 185 -14.18 -15.15 11.43
C PRO A 185 -13.86 -13.75 10.93
N GLY A 186 -14.24 -12.71 11.67
CA GLY A 186 -13.87 -11.33 11.37
C GLY A 186 -14.94 -10.29 11.72
N SER A 187 -14.77 -9.10 11.17
CA SER A 187 -15.75 -8.01 11.25
C SER A 187 -16.35 -7.79 9.86
N TYR A 188 -17.65 -7.99 9.72
CA TYR A 188 -18.43 -7.80 8.51
C TYR A 188 -18.74 -6.33 8.26
N SER A 189 -18.77 -5.51 9.32
CA SER A 189 -18.89 -4.05 9.25
C SER A 189 -17.88 -3.38 10.19
N SER A 190 -17.51 -2.14 9.89
CA SER A 190 -16.78 -1.26 10.81
C SER A 190 -17.69 -0.74 11.94
N ASP A 191 -19.00 -0.67 11.71
CA ASP A 191 -19.98 -0.37 12.74
C ASP A 191 -20.29 -1.64 13.55
N ALA A 192 -20.04 -1.58 14.86
CA ALA A 192 -20.20 -2.74 15.74
C ALA A 192 -21.66 -3.21 15.91
N SER A 193 -22.63 -2.31 15.76
CA SER A 193 -24.04 -2.65 15.83
C SER A 193 -24.49 -3.39 14.58
N VAL A 194 -24.06 -2.92 13.40
CA VAL A 194 -24.30 -3.55 12.10
C VAL A 194 -23.56 -4.89 12.02
N ASP A 195 -22.31 -4.97 12.49
CA ASP A 195 -21.54 -6.22 12.52
C ASP A 195 -22.28 -7.32 13.30
N ARG A 196 -22.76 -6.99 14.50
CA ARG A 196 -23.53 -7.90 15.34
C ARG A 196 -24.85 -8.31 14.69
N LEU A 197 -25.53 -7.38 14.03
CA LEU A 197 -26.77 -7.66 13.32
C LEU A 197 -26.55 -8.62 12.14
N LEU A 198 -25.51 -8.39 11.33
CA LEU A 198 -25.15 -9.27 10.21
C LEU A 198 -24.75 -10.67 10.71
N LYS A 199 -23.95 -10.77 11.77
CA LYS A 199 -23.60 -12.07 12.38
C LYS A 199 -24.80 -12.81 12.94
N GLY A 200 -25.77 -12.09 13.53
CA GLY A 200 -27.02 -12.70 13.98
C GLY A 200 -27.89 -13.21 12.83
N ARG A 201 -27.99 -12.43 11.75
CA ARG A 201 -28.79 -12.77 10.55
C ARG A 201 -28.20 -13.96 9.77
N TYR A 202 -26.87 -14.03 9.69
CA TYR A 202 -26.12 -15.08 8.98
C TYR A 202 -25.35 -15.97 9.97
N ALA A 203 -26.00 -16.41 11.04
CA ALA A 203 -25.37 -17.13 12.15
C ALA A 203 -24.68 -18.44 11.73
N ASN A 204 -25.18 -19.11 10.69
CA ASN A 204 -24.58 -20.31 10.14
C ASN A 204 -23.13 -20.06 9.66
N LEU A 205 -22.79 -18.85 9.22
CA LEU A 205 -21.43 -18.52 8.78
C LEU A 205 -20.39 -18.54 9.91
N CYS A 206 -20.82 -18.60 11.17
CA CYS A 206 -19.95 -18.64 12.34
C CYS A 206 -20.07 -19.94 13.15
N GLU A 207 -21.01 -20.82 12.80
CA GLU A 207 -21.35 -22.03 13.56
C GLU A 207 -20.15 -22.99 13.76
N ARG A 208 -19.21 -23.04 12.82
CA ARG A 208 -18.01 -23.90 12.89
C ARG A 208 -16.80 -23.21 13.50
N CYS A 209 -16.92 -21.97 13.96
CA CYS A 209 -15.85 -21.34 14.71
C CYS A 209 -15.75 -21.91 16.13
N ASP A 210 -14.62 -21.70 16.79
CA ASP A 210 -14.40 -22.17 18.17
C ASP A 210 -15.34 -21.45 19.13
N GLN A 211 -15.58 -20.15 18.88
CA GLN A 211 -16.54 -19.33 19.60
C GLN A 211 -17.57 -18.74 18.63
N PRO A 212 -18.63 -19.50 18.23
CA PRO A 212 -19.58 -19.06 17.21
C PRO A 212 -20.24 -17.71 17.49
N GLN A 213 -20.50 -17.40 18.76
CA GLN A 213 -21.12 -16.13 19.18
C GLN A 213 -20.20 -14.91 18.98
N ARG A 214 -18.88 -15.12 19.02
CA ARG A 214 -17.88 -14.06 18.90
C ARG A 214 -17.35 -13.95 17.46
N CYS A 215 -17.02 -15.09 16.85
CA CYS A 215 -16.59 -15.20 15.45
C CYS A 215 -15.52 -14.16 15.08
N ALA A 216 -14.52 -14.01 15.96
CA ALA A 216 -13.53 -12.94 15.86
C ALA A 216 -12.28 -13.36 15.08
N LYS A 217 -11.47 -12.38 14.68
CA LYS A 217 -10.25 -12.60 13.88
C LYS A 217 -9.20 -13.48 14.56
N ASP A 218 -9.25 -13.59 15.89
CA ASP A 218 -8.36 -14.36 16.75
C ASP A 218 -8.99 -15.70 17.20
N ASP A 219 -10.10 -16.13 16.59
CA ASP A 219 -10.67 -17.46 16.81
C ASP A 219 -9.65 -18.56 16.47
N ARG A 220 -9.67 -19.68 17.21
CA ARG A 220 -8.76 -20.82 16.99
C ARG A 220 -8.83 -21.37 15.56
N PHE A 221 -9.98 -21.27 14.91
CA PHE A 221 -10.21 -21.71 13.54
C PHE A 221 -10.05 -20.59 12.50
N ALA A 222 -9.67 -19.38 12.91
CA ALA A 222 -9.21 -18.33 12.01
C ALA A 222 -7.76 -18.59 11.56
N GLY A 223 -7.32 -17.94 10.48
CA GLY A 223 -5.96 -18.17 9.99
C GLY A 223 -5.86 -19.20 8.88
N TYR A 224 -4.69 -19.27 8.26
CA TYR A 224 -4.39 -20.31 7.27
C TYR A 224 -4.37 -21.69 7.91
N GLU A 225 -3.73 -21.81 9.07
CA GLU A 225 -3.70 -23.06 9.83
C GLU A 225 -5.05 -23.37 10.48
N GLY A 226 -5.71 -22.39 11.10
CA GLY A 226 -7.00 -22.59 11.75
C GLY A 226 -8.11 -23.03 10.79
N ALA A 227 -8.09 -22.56 9.53
CA ALA A 227 -9.04 -23.04 8.53
C ALA A 227 -8.85 -24.54 8.22
N ILE A 228 -7.60 -25.01 8.10
CA ILE A 228 -7.29 -26.45 7.93
C ILE A 228 -7.71 -27.21 9.19
N ARG A 229 -7.42 -26.64 10.36
CA ARG A 229 -7.81 -27.19 11.66
C ARG A 229 -9.33 -27.33 11.79
N CYS A 230 -10.13 -26.40 11.30
CA CYS A 230 -11.60 -26.49 11.30
C CYS A 230 -12.12 -27.65 10.44
N LEU A 231 -11.50 -27.90 9.28
CA LEU A 231 -11.83 -29.04 8.43
C LEU A 231 -11.52 -30.37 9.13
N VAL A 232 -10.37 -30.43 9.79
CA VAL A 232 -9.84 -31.66 10.41
C VAL A 232 -10.49 -31.95 11.78
N GLU A 233 -10.64 -30.93 12.63
CA GLU A 233 -10.99 -31.07 14.05
C GLU A 233 -12.42 -30.64 14.39
N ASN A 234 -13.08 -29.83 13.54
CA ASN A 234 -14.43 -29.30 13.84
C ASN A 234 -15.50 -29.63 12.79
N GLY A 235 -15.24 -30.68 12.00
CA GLY A 235 -16.20 -31.25 11.07
C GLY A 235 -16.51 -30.38 9.85
N GLY A 236 -15.71 -29.37 9.50
CA GLY A 236 -15.84 -28.69 8.21
C GLY A 236 -15.55 -29.64 7.05
N ASP A 237 -16.20 -29.52 5.89
CA ASP A 237 -16.03 -30.38 4.70
C ASP A 237 -15.05 -29.79 3.68
N VAL A 238 -14.89 -28.46 3.67
CA VAL A 238 -13.96 -27.73 2.80
C VAL A 238 -13.22 -26.66 3.59
N ALA A 239 -11.90 -26.52 3.37
CA ALA A 239 -11.09 -25.44 3.90
C ALA A 239 -10.40 -24.63 2.80
N PHE A 240 -10.42 -23.32 2.94
CA PHE A 240 -9.72 -22.39 2.06
C PHE A 240 -8.43 -21.93 2.75
N SER A 241 -7.26 -22.32 2.22
CA SER A 241 -5.97 -22.02 2.84
C SER A 241 -4.84 -21.96 1.81
N LYS A 242 -3.58 -21.96 2.25
CA LYS A 242 -2.38 -21.92 1.39
C LYS A 242 -1.62 -23.25 1.42
N THR A 243 -0.98 -23.59 0.31
CA THR A 243 -0.18 -24.81 0.16
C THR A 243 0.83 -25.01 1.29
N ILE A 244 1.62 -24.01 1.68
CA ILE A 244 2.60 -24.14 2.78
C ILE A 244 1.98 -24.58 4.10
N TYR A 245 0.78 -24.09 4.43
CA TYR A 245 0.11 -24.43 5.69
C TYR A 245 -0.49 -25.84 5.62
N VAL A 246 -0.94 -26.29 4.45
CA VAL A 246 -1.32 -27.70 4.25
C VAL A 246 -0.12 -28.59 4.49
N ARG A 247 1.02 -28.27 3.86
CA ARG A 247 2.25 -29.06 3.99
C ARG A 247 2.73 -29.11 5.45
N LYS A 248 2.77 -27.97 6.15
CA LYS A 248 3.09 -27.91 7.59
C LYS A 248 2.11 -28.72 8.45
N TYR A 249 0.81 -28.59 8.20
CA TYR A 249 -0.20 -29.25 9.01
C TYR A 249 -0.10 -30.78 8.95
N PHE A 250 0.17 -31.33 7.76
CA PHE A 250 0.32 -32.76 7.51
C PHE A 250 1.77 -33.28 7.61
N GLY A 251 2.74 -32.45 8.00
CA GLY A 251 4.14 -32.86 8.17
C GLY A 251 4.90 -33.15 6.87
N LEU A 252 4.45 -32.57 5.75
CA LEU A 252 5.15 -32.65 4.47
C LEU A 252 6.28 -31.62 4.38
N PRO A 253 7.33 -31.87 3.58
CA PRO A 253 8.38 -30.88 3.31
C PRO A 253 7.79 -29.56 2.81
N VAL A 254 8.25 -28.39 3.26
CA VAL A 254 7.68 -27.10 2.78
C VAL A 254 8.01 -26.87 1.30
N THR A 255 9.22 -27.21 0.87
CA THR A 255 9.64 -27.20 -0.52
C THR A 255 9.67 -28.62 -1.10
N PRO A 256 9.40 -28.80 -2.42
CA PRO A 256 9.52 -30.10 -3.06
C PRO A 256 10.91 -30.73 -2.85
N GLY A 257 10.97 -31.96 -2.34
CA GLY A 257 12.22 -32.67 -2.06
C GLY A 257 12.97 -32.19 -0.81
N GLY A 258 12.37 -31.32 0.01
CA GLY A 258 12.94 -30.88 1.29
C GLY A 258 12.79 -31.93 2.40
N ALA A 259 13.29 -31.60 3.60
CA ALA A 259 13.09 -32.45 4.77
C ALA A 259 11.66 -32.29 5.34
N PRO A 260 10.97 -33.39 5.69
CA PRO A 260 9.69 -33.32 6.37
C PRO A 260 9.85 -32.81 7.81
N ALA A 261 8.79 -32.23 8.35
CA ALA A 261 8.67 -31.81 9.74
C ALA A 261 7.56 -32.60 10.43
N PRO A 262 7.52 -32.70 11.77
CA PRO A 262 6.40 -33.33 12.46
C PRO A 262 5.06 -32.66 12.08
N ALA A 263 4.05 -33.49 11.80
CA ALA A 263 2.70 -33.00 11.55
C ALA A 263 2.14 -32.27 12.78
N LEU A 264 1.39 -31.19 12.56
CA LEU A 264 0.75 -30.45 13.65
C LEU A 264 -0.36 -31.26 14.33
N ASN A 265 -1.01 -32.14 13.57
CA ASN A 265 -1.95 -33.12 14.08
C ASN A 265 -1.54 -34.53 13.62
N PRO A 266 -0.91 -35.34 14.49
CA PRO A 266 -0.46 -36.69 14.15
C PRO A 266 -1.58 -37.66 13.74
N ASN A 267 -2.84 -37.35 14.06
CA ASN A 267 -3.99 -38.18 13.71
C ASN A 267 -4.58 -37.84 12.34
N ALA A 268 -4.15 -36.73 11.73
CA ALA A 268 -4.62 -36.30 10.42
C ALA A 268 -3.74 -36.92 9.33
N ARG A 269 -4.32 -37.79 8.50
CA ARG A 269 -3.60 -38.47 7.42
C ARG A 269 -3.84 -37.78 6.08
N THR A 270 -2.83 -37.70 5.24
CA THR A 270 -2.91 -37.05 3.93
C THR A 270 -3.92 -37.69 3.00
N GLU A 271 -4.16 -39.01 3.13
CA GLU A 271 -5.06 -39.77 2.26
C GLU A 271 -6.55 -39.46 2.53
N ASP A 272 -6.86 -38.89 3.70
CA ASP A 272 -8.23 -38.53 4.08
C ASP A 272 -8.68 -37.21 3.41
N TYR A 273 -7.76 -36.51 2.73
CA TYR A 273 -7.99 -35.19 2.14
C TYR A 273 -7.43 -35.08 0.71
N ALA A 274 -7.96 -34.13 -0.05
CA ALA A 274 -7.50 -33.82 -1.39
C ALA A 274 -7.58 -32.33 -1.70
N TYR A 275 -6.79 -31.87 -2.66
CA TYR A 275 -6.98 -30.55 -3.26
C TYR A 275 -8.14 -30.61 -4.25
N LEU A 276 -9.12 -29.71 -4.13
CA LEU A 276 -10.18 -29.52 -5.12
C LEU A 276 -9.71 -28.51 -6.18
N CYS A 277 -9.91 -28.80 -7.45
CA CYS A 277 -9.46 -28.02 -8.60
C CYS A 277 -10.60 -27.18 -9.21
N GLU A 278 -10.27 -26.15 -10.00
CA GLU A 278 -11.28 -25.28 -10.62
C GLU A 278 -12.18 -26.03 -11.63
N ASP A 279 -11.71 -27.15 -12.19
CA ASP A 279 -12.48 -28.03 -13.07
C ASP A 279 -13.37 -29.03 -12.31
N GLY A 280 -13.37 -28.99 -10.97
CA GLY A 280 -14.14 -29.91 -10.12
C GLY A 280 -13.44 -31.23 -9.82
N THR A 281 -12.28 -31.51 -10.43
CA THR A 281 -11.48 -32.70 -10.12
C THR A 281 -10.73 -32.55 -8.81
N THR A 282 -10.20 -33.65 -8.28
CA THR A 282 -9.37 -33.66 -7.06
C THR A 282 -7.96 -34.16 -7.33
N ARG A 283 -6.97 -33.59 -6.63
CA ARG A 283 -5.57 -34.07 -6.63
C ARG A 283 -5.12 -34.48 -5.23
N PRO A 284 -4.31 -35.54 -5.10
CA PRO A 284 -3.79 -35.99 -3.81
C PRO A 284 -2.81 -34.99 -3.21
N ILE A 285 -2.63 -35.09 -1.89
CA ILE A 285 -1.66 -34.28 -1.14
C ILE A 285 -0.40 -35.10 -0.95
N ALA A 286 0.63 -34.83 -1.75
CA ALA A 286 1.92 -35.53 -1.64
C ALA A 286 3.08 -34.62 -2.05
N ASP A 287 4.30 -35.01 -1.65
CA ASP A 287 5.49 -34.29 -2.09
C ASP A 287 5.73 -34.44 -3.60
N GLY A 288 6.20 -33.37 -4.24
CA GLY A 288 6.46 -33.32 -5.69
C GLY A 288 5.23 -33.39 -6.60
N GLN A 289 4.02 -33.58 -6.07
CA GLN A 289 2.80 -33.65 -6.89
C GLN A 289 2.23 -32.25 -7.18
N PRO A 290 1.60 -32.04 -8.36
CA PRO A 290 1.00 -30.76 -8.71
C PRO A 290 -0.16 -30.37 -7.78
N VAL A 291 -0.14 -29.14 -7.28
CA VAL A 291 -1.24 -28.58 -6.47
C VAL A 291 -2.34 -28.00 -7.36
N CYS A 292 -3.57 -27.96 -6.83
CA CYS A 292 -4.67 -27.22 -7.45
C CYS A 292 -4.81 -25.84 -6.81
N SER A 293 -4.12 -24.87 -7.40
CA SER A 293 -4.13 -23.48 -6.95
C SER A 293 -5.21 -22.68 -7.67
N TRP A 294 -6.09 -22.04 -6.90
CA TRP A 294 -7.19 -21.18 -7.36
C TRP A 294 -6.78 -19.71 -7.50
N ALA A 295 -5.62 -19.38 -6.92
CA ALA A 295 -4.99 -18.09 -7.10
C ALA A 295 -3.53 -18.20 -6.71
N GLN A 296 -2.68 -17.59 -7.53
CA GLN A 296 -1.25 -17.56 -7.31
C GLN A 296 -0.86 -16.10 -7.16
N ARG A 297 -0.14 -15.74 -6.10
CA ARG A 297 0.48 -14.41 -6.02
C ARG A 297 1.95 -14.54 -6.38
N PRO A 298 2.44 -13.81 -7.39
CA PRO A 298 3.86 -13.72 -7.68
C PRO A 298 4.67 -13.18 -6.49
N TRP A 299 5.98 -13.34 -6.55
CA TRP A 299 6.89 -12.75 -5.59
C TRP A 299 6.99 -11.23 -5.78
N GLN A 300 7.45 -10.54 -4.74
CA GLN A 300 7.96 -9.18 -4.91
C GLN A 300 9.20 -9.24 -5.79
N VAL A 301 9.51 -8.15 -6.49
CA VAL A 301 10.55 -8.16 -7.52
C VAL A 301 11.48 -6.97 -7.44
N LEU A 302 12.68 -7.13 -7.99
CA LEU A 302 13.43 -6.02 -8.55
C LEU A 302 12.95 -5.79 -9.98
N LEU A 303 12.39 -4.60 -10.21
CA LEU A 303 11.85 -4.15 -11.49
C LEU A 303 12.76 -3.06 -12.04
N GLY A 304 13.22 -3.19 -13.27
CA GLY A 304 14.04 -2.16 -13.92
C GLY A 304 13.53 -1.79 -15.30
N ASN A 305 14.20 -0.86 -15.96
CA ASN A 305 13.88 -0.44 -17.32
C ASN A 305 14.43 -1.42 -18.38
N GLY A 306 14.03 -1.23 -19.64
CA GLY A 306 14.39 -2.12 -20.76
C GLY A 306 15.89 -2.21 -21.06
N ASP A 307 16.70 -1.27 -20.58
CA ASP A 307 18.14 -1.22 -20.83
C ASP A 307 18.88 -2.36 -20.08
N LEU A 308 18.21 -2.98 -19.09
CA LEU A 308 18.71 -4.15 -18.37
C LEU A 308 18.40 -5.48 -19.08
N ASN A 309 17.61 -5.47 -20.15
CA ASN A 309 17.20 -6.69 -20.83
C ASN A 309 18.41 -7.45 -21.39
N GLY A 310 18.56 -8.73 -21.04
CA GLY A 310 19.67 -9.57 -21.47
C GLY A 310 21.03 -9.32 -20.77
N GLN A 311 21.15 -8.27 -19.94
CA GLN A 311 22.40 -7.97 -19.19
C GLN A 311 22.19 -7.61 -17.70
N PRO A 312 21.25 -8.23 -16.95
CA PRO A 312 21.00 -7.83 -15.56
C PRO A 312 22.12 -8.23 -14.59
N ARG A 313 23.09 -9.04 -15.04
CA ARG A 313 24.06 -9.75 -14.18
C ARG A 313 24.95 -8.83 -13.34
N LYS A 314 25.40 -7.70 -13.89
CA LYS A 314 26.22 -6.73 -13.15
C LYS A 314 25.41 -6.13 -12.01
N LEU A 315 24.18 -5.68 -12.28
CA LEU A 315 23.28 -5.12 -11.27
C LEU A 315 22.87 -6.18 -10.23
N GLN A 316 22.51 -7.39 -10.65
CA GLN A 316 22.22 -8.52 -9.76
C GLN A 316 23.39 -8.77 -8.81
N THR A 317 24.63 -8.77 -9.31
CA THR A 317 25.84 -8.96 -8.49
C THR A 317 25.99 -7.85 -7.45
N LEU A 318 25.86 -6.58 -7.85
CA LEU A 318 25.94 -5.44 -6.95
C LEU A 318 24.86 -5.48 -5.87
N PHE A 319 23.62 -5.81 -6.24
CA PHE A 319 22.51 -5.87 -5.29
C PHE A 319 22.63 -7.08 -4.35
N GLN A 320 23.14 -8.22 -4.81
CA GLN A 320 23.46 -9.37 -3.96
C GLN A 320 24.58 -9.05 -2.96
N GLN A 321 25.61 -8.29 -3.36
CA GLN A 321 26.66 -7.82 -2.46
C GLN A 321 26.07 -6.92 -1.35
N LEU A 322 25.24 -5.94 -1.74
CA LEU A 322 24.53 -5.09 -0.80
C LEU A 322 23.67 -5.92 0.16
N TYR A 323 22.85 -6.81 -0.37
CA TYR A 323 21.93 -7.63 0.41
C TYR A 323 22.70 -8.52 1.41
N ARG A 324 23.77 -9.20 0.98
CA ARG A 324 24.59 -10.06 1.84
C ARG A 324 25.30 -9.27 2.92
N TYR A 325 25.81 -8.07 2.60
CA TYR A 325 26.42 -7.20 3.60
C TYR A 325 25.48 -7.00 4.80
N TRP A 326 24.22 -6.63 4.55
CA TRP A 326 23.25 -6.34 5.62
C TRP A 326 22.60 -7.56 6.27
N THR A 327 22.69 -8.76 5.67
CA THR A 327 21.95 -9.95 6.12
C THR A 327 22.82 -11.09 6.64
N ASP A 328 24.11 -11.11 6.33
CA ASP A 328 25.04 -12.11 6.86
C ASP A 328 25.22 -11.93 8.37
N ALA A 329 25.13 -13.03 9.11
CA ALA A 329 25.30 -13.04 10.56
C ALA A 329 26.75 -12.79 10.99
N ASN A 330 27.71 -13.04 10.09
CA ASN A 330 29.14 -12.81 10.35
C ASN A 330 29.51 -11.33 10.33
N ASN A 331 28.70 -10.48 9.70
CA ASN A 331 28.93 -9.04 9.68
C ASN A 331 28.48 -8.43 11.01
N GLN A 332 29.38 -7.72 11.67
CA GLN A 332 29.13 -7.02 12.94
C GLN A 332 28.30 -5.75 12.69
N ILE A 333 27.01 -5.95 12.43
CA ILE A 333 26.05 -4.89 12.11
C ILE A 333 25.11 -4.67 13.29
N SER A 334 24.88 -3.41 13.62
CA SER A 334 23.95 -3.01 14.68
C SER A 334 22.50 -3.41 14.35
N ASP A 335 21.70 -3.70 15.37
CA ASP A 335 20.27 -4.01 15.16
C ASP A 335 19.49 -2.80 14.61
N ALA A 336 19.94 -1.57 14.91
CA ALA A 336 19.37 -0.35 14.34
C ALA A 336 19.59 -0.26 12.83
N ASP A 337 20.79 -0.62 12.35
CA ASP A 337 21.07 -0.66 10.91
C ASP A 337 20.34 -1.79 10.20
N ARG A 338 20.21 -2.96 10.84
CA ARG A 338 19.37 -4.05 10.31
C ARG A 338 17.90 -3.63 10.19
N THR A 339 17.39 -2.93 11.19
CA THR A 339 16.02 -2.38 11.16
C THR A 339 15.87 -1.33 10.04
N THR A 340 16.90 -0.53 9.81
CA THR A 340 16.90 0.42 8.68
C THR A 340 16.92 -0.30 7.34
N ALA A 341 17.77 -1.32 7.18
CA ALA A 341 17.85 -2.13 5.96
C ALA A 341 16.52 -2.84 5.65
N GLN A 342 15.80 -3.30 6.69
CA GLN A 342 14.46 -3.88 6.54
C GLN A 342 13.45 -2.89 5.92
N ARG A 343 13.56 -1.59 6.20
CA ARG A 343 12.70 -0.55 5.57
C ARG A 343 12.93 -0.46 4.05
N LEU A 344 14.09 -0.87 3.57
CA LEU A 344 14.43 -1.01 2.14
C LEU A 344 14.23 -2.44 1.59
N TRP A 345 13.53 -3.29 2.33
CA TRP A 345 13.30 -4.72 2.05
C TRP A 345 14.59 -5.55 1.93
N ILE A 346 15.64 -5.15 2.64
CA ILE A 346 16.85 -5.94 2.82
C ILE A 346 16.73 -6.65 4.18
N GLU A 347 16.22 -7.87 4.15
CA GLU A 347 16.00 -8.65 5.37
C GLU A 347 16.34 -10.13 5.16
N LYS A 348 16.98 -10.76 6.15
CA LYS A 348 17.44 -12.16 6.05
C LYS A 348 16.32 -13.15 5.70
N LYS A 349 15.07 -12.86 6.12
CA LYS A 349 13.92 -13.73 5.89
C LYS A 349 13.37 -13.66 4.46
N ALA A 350 13.80 -12.66 3.68
CA ALA A 350 13.34 -12.41 2.31
C ALA A 350 14.52 -12.43 1.31
N PRO A 351 15.20 -13.58 1.11
CA PRO A 351 16.30 -13.71 0.16
C PRO A 351 15.94 -13.30 -1.26
N ILE A 352 16.92 -12.72 -1.94
CA ILE A 352 16.84 -12.33 -3.33
C ILE A 352 17.29 -13.50 -4.20
N VAL A 353 16.41 -13.89 -5.11
CA VAL A 353 16.64 -14.94 -6.09
C VAL A 353 16.70 -14.30 -7.47
N ASP A 354 17.89 -14.29 -8.05
CA ASP A 354 18.13 -13.72 -9.36
C ASP A 354 17.58 -14.63 -10.46
N ARG A 355 16.90 -14.01 -11.41
CA ARG A 355 16.40 -14.73 -12.58
C ARG A 355 17.53 -14.95 -13.57
N GLN A 356 17.44 -16.04 -14.33
CA GLN A 356 18.35 -16.29 -15.44
C GLN A 356 18.06 -15.32 -16.60
N ASP A 357 16.78 -15.22 -16.95
CA ASP A 357 16.27 -14.35 -17.99
C ASP A 357 15.31 -13.31 -17.39
N THR A 358 15.39 -12.12 -17.96
CA THR A 358 14.46 -11.02 -17.68
C THR A 358 13.07 -11.35 -18.22
N VAL A 359 12.02 -10.91 -17.53
CA VAL A 359 10.63 -11.15 -17.91
C VAL A 359 9.85 -9.85 -17.93
N ALA A 360 9.03 -9.63 -18.96
CA ALA A 360 8.18 -8.45 -19.03
C ALA A 360 7.06 -8.49 -17.96
N PRO A 361 6.63 -7.35 -17.39
CA PRO A 361 5.60 -7.27 -16.36
C PRO A 361 4.34 -8.11 -16.62
N ARG A 362 3.77 -8.01 -17.83
CA ARG A 362 2.54 -8.74 -18.18
C ARG A 362 2.75 -10.25 -18.18
N GLU A 363 3.86 -10.70 -18.74
CA GLU A 363 4.22 -12.12 -18.77
C GLU A 363 4.48 -12.64 -17.36
N TYR A 364 5.19 -11.87 -16.52
CA TYR A 364 5.43 -12.23 -15.12
C TYR A 364 4.13 -12.43 -14.33
N LEU A 365 3.16 -11.53 -14.51
CA LEU A 365 1.84 -11.64 -13.87
C LEU A 365 1.00 -12.77 -14.46
N ALA A 366 1.10 -13.01 -15.77
CA ALA A 366 0.37 -14.08 -16.47
C ALA A 366 0.81 -15.48 -16.03
N GLN A 367 2.09 -15.67 -15.66
CA GLN A 367 2.57 -16.94 -15.10
C GLN A 367 1.77 -17.40 -13.86
N ALA A 368 1.16 -16.45 -13.13
CA ALA A 368 0.35 -16.68 -11.95
C ALA A 368 -1.16 -16.45 -12.16
N ASN A 369 -1.59 -16.15 -13.38
CA ASN A 369 -2.92 -15.60 -13.69
C ASN A 369 -3.31 -14.43 -12.76
N TYR A 370 -2.32 -13.65 -12.27
CA TYR A 370 -2.54 -12.65 -11.23
C TYR A 370 -3.14 -11.36 -11.77
N ALA A 371 -2.95 -11.07 -13.06
CA ALA A 371 -3.62 -9.95 -13.73
C ALA A 371 -5.14 -10.08 -13.61
N GLU A 372 -5.69 -11.27 -13.85
CA GLU A 372 -7.14 -11.53 -13.70
C GLU A 372 -7.63 -11.40 -12.26
N VAL A 373 -6.76 -11.67 -11.27
CA VAL A 373 -7.06 -11.50 -9.85
C VAL A 373 -7.14 -10.01 -9.50
N ILE A 374 -6.23 -9.21 -10.06
CA ILE A 374 -6.24 -7.74 -9.91
C ILE A 374 -7.42 -7.13 -10.66
N GLU A 375 -7.71 -7.61 -11.87
CA GLU A 375 -8.75 -7.10 -12.77
C GLU A 375 -10.16 -7.60 -12.46
N ARG A 376 -10.26 -8.41 -11.42
CA ARG A 376 -11.50 -8.92 -10.91
C ARG A 376 -12.48 -7.80 -10.61
N GLU A 377 -13.67 -7.91 -11.19
CA GLU A 377 -14.80 -7.09 -10.77
C GLU A 377 -15.07 -7.35 -9.28
N GLY A 378 -15.06 -6.27 -8.50
CA GLY A 378 -15.29 -6.36 -7.08
C GLY A 378 -16.76 -6.55 -6.76
N ARG A 379 -17.04 -6.52 -5.46
CA ARG A 379 -18.39 -6.44 -4.87
C ARG A 379 -19.26 -5.31 -5.44
N PHE A 380 -18.63 -4.24 -5.94
CA PHE A 380 -19.26 -3.07 -6.50
C PHE A 380 -19.12 -3.10 -8.03
N GLY A 381 -20.24 -3.27 -8.74
CA GLY A 381 -20.27 -3.40 -10.21
C GLY A 381 -20.17 -2.08 -10.97
N ASN A 382 -20.41 -0.94 -10.33
CA ASN A 382 -20.37 0.38 -10.97
C ASN A 382 -19.02 1.07 -10.75
N LYS A 383 -18.57 1.84 -11.73
CA LYS A 383 -17.45 2.78 -11.56
C LYS A 383 -17.92 3.99 -10.76
N LEU A 384 -17.04 4.55 -9.94
CA LEU A 384 -17.27 5.79 -9.21
C LEU A 384 -16.58 6.95 -9.93
N ARG A 385 -17.36 7.92 -10.41
CA ARG A 385 -16.86 9.04 -11.21
C ARG A 385 -16.49 10.22 -10.32
N LEU A 386 -15.19 10.39 -10.10
CA LEU A 386 -14.60 11.50 -9.37
C LEU A 386 -14.33 12.67 -10.32
N CYS A 387 -15.03 13.77 -10.10
CA CYS A 387 -14.79 15.00 -10.83
C CYS A 387 -13.56 15.74 -10.26
N VAL A 388 -12.65 16.13 -11.14
CA VAL A 388 -11.43 16.89 -10.85
C VAL A 388 -11.47 18.21 -11.61
N VAL A 389 -10.85 19.27 -11.05
CA VAL A 389 -11.06 20.64 -11.51
C VAL A 389 -9.87 21.25 -12.26
N SER A 390 -8.81 20.47 -12.47
CA SER A 390 -7.63 20.88 -13.24
C SER A 390 -6.92 19.70 -13.90
N GLU A 391 -6.12 19.96 -14.93
CA GLU A 391 -5.28 18.95 -15.57
C GLU A 391 -4.27 18.33 -14.59
N ASP A 392 -3.72 19.14 -13.66
CA ASP A 392 -2.81 18.68 -12.62
C ASP A 392 -3.50 17.65 -11.70
N GLU A 393 -4.72 17.94 -11.27
CA GLU A 393 -5.55 17.01 -10.49
C GLU A 393 -5.95 15.78 -11.29
N ARG A 394 -6.25 15.93 -12.59
CA ARG A 394 -6.52 14.79 -13.47
C ARG A 394 -5.33 13.85 -13.53
N GLN A 395 -4.11 14.36 -13.68
CA GLN A 395 -2.92 13.50 -13.67
C GLN A 395 -2.77 12.74 -12.34
N LYS A 396 -2.97 13.41 -11.19
CA LYS A 396 -2.92 12.75 -9.88
C LYS A 396 -4.03 11.71 -9.73
N CYS A 397 -5.26 12.04 -10.13
CA CYS A 397 -6.40 11.14 -10.09
C CYS A 397 -6.19 9.90 -10.95
N GLU A 398 -5.65 10.06 -12.16
CA GLU A 398 -5.36 8.97 -13.09
C GLU A 398 -4.36 7.96 -12.53
N LEU A 399 -3.34 8.44 -11.81
CA LEU A 399 -2.41 7.54 -11.11
C LEU A 399 -3.03 6.95 -9.84
N MET A 400 -3.78 7.74 -9.07
CA MET A 400 -4.51 7.29 -7.88
C MET A 400 -5.46 6.14 -8.21
N ARG A 401 -6.25 6.25 -9.29
CA ARG A 401 -7.19 5.20 -9.70
C ARG A 401 -6.45 3.91 -10.07
N GLN A 402 -5.29 3.98 -10.71
CA GLN A 402 -4.47 2.80 -11.03
C GLN A 402 -3.91 2.17 -9.75
N ALA A 403 -3.38 2.98 -8.84
CA ALA A 403 -2.86 2.55 -7.54
C ALA A 403 -3.94 1.83 -6.73
N ALA A 404 -5.12 2.43 -6.67
CA ALA A 404 -6.28 1.92 -5.95
C ALA A 404 -6.78 0.61 -6.56
N TYR A 405 -6.96 0.60 -7.89
CA TYR A 405 -7.45 -0.57 -8.60
C TYR A 405 -6.53 -1.77 -8.43
N SER A 406 -5.20 -1.58 -8.54
CA SER A 406 -4.23 -2.65 -8.39
C SER A 406 -4.17 -3.23 -6.96
N ARG A 407 -4.74 -2.54 -5.99
CA ARG A 407 -4.81 -2.92 -4.57
C ARG A 407 -6.19 -3.38 -4.13
N ASP A 408 -7.04 -3.74 -5.08
CA ASP A 408 -8.40 -4.25 -4.85
C ASP A 408 -9.28 -3.22 -4.10
N ILE A 409 -8.98 -1.92 -4.23
CA ILE A 409 -9.89 -0.85 -3.83
C ILE A 409 -10.97 -0.74 -4.91
N ARG A 410 -12.22 -0.80 -4.47
CA ARG A 410 -13.43 -0.81 -5.30
C ARG A 410 -14.51 0.07 -4.64
N PRO A 411 -15.53 0.57 -5.37
CA PRO A 411 -15.65 0.58 -6.83
C PRO A 411 -14.44 1.20 -7.55
N ALA A 412 -14.24 0.85 -8.81
CA ALA A 412 -13.16 1.42 -9.61
C ALA A 412 -13.41 2.91 -9.84
N LEU A 413 -12.39 3.75 -9.64
CA LEU A 413 -12.50 5.19 -9.87
C LEU A 413 -12.37 5.53 -11.36
N GLU A 414 -13.15 6.51 -11.78
CA GLU A 414 -13.05 7.17 -13.08
C GLU A 414 -12.85 8.67 -12.86
N CYS A 415 -11.88 9.27 -13.55
CA CYS A 415 -11.54 10.68 -13.36
C CYS A 415 -12.19 11.53 -14.46
N VAL A 416 -13.05 12.47 -14.08
CA VAL A 416 -13.78 13.35 -14.99
C VAL A 416 -13.27 14.77 -14.83
N LEU A 417 -12.69 15.36 -15.87
CA LEU A 417 -12.18 16.74 -15.82
C LEU A 417 -13.25 17.74 -16.26
N LYS A 418 -13.60 18.67 -15.38
CA LYS A 418 -14.49 19.82 -15.66
C LYS A 418 -14.00 21.06 -14.89
N THR A 419 -14.63 22.21 -15.08
CA THR A 419 -14.44 23.35 -14.18
C THR A 419 -15.14 23.11 -12.83
N VAL A 420 -14.83 23.90 -11.80
CA VAL A 420 -15.48 23.76 -10.47
C VAL A 420 -17.01 23.78 -10.58
N ASP A 421 -17.58 24.80 -11.24
CA ASP A 421 -19.04 24.93 -11.37
C ASP A 421 -19.66 23.79 -12.19
N ALA A 422 -18.97 23.33 -13.23
CA ALA A 422 -19.43 22.21 -14.04
C ALA A 422 -19.32 20.86 -13.31
N CYS A 423 -18.33 20.68 -12.43
CA CYS A 423 -18.28 19.53 -11.52
C CYS A 423 -19.43 19.57 -10.53
N VAL A 424 -19.71 20.73 -9.94
CA VAL A 424 -20.83 20.90 -9.00
C VAL A 424 -22.16 20.56 -9.67
N ALA A 425 -22.40 21.08 -10.86
CA ALA A 425 -23.61 20.78 -11.64
C ALA A 425 -23.67 19.29 -12.01
N ALA A 426 -22.59 18.70 -12.52
CA ALA A 426 -22.55 17.29 -12.91
C ALA A 426 -22.84 16.34 -11.74
N VAL A 427 -22.31 16.64 -10.55
CA VAL A 427 -22.59 15.87 -9.33
C VAL A 427 -24.03 16.09 -8.87
N ASN A 428 -24.50 17.33 -8.84
CA ASN A 428 -25.85 17.68 -8.40
C ASN A 428 -26.93 16.97 -9.24
N ASP A 429 -26.72 16.93 -10.55
CA ASP A 429 -27.67 16.35 -11.51
C ASP A 429 -27.52 14.82 -11.63
N GLY A 430 -26.48 14.24 -11.01
CA GLY A 430 -26.16 12.80 -11.08
C GLY A 430 -25.75 12.32 -12.48
N SER A 431 -25.43 13.23 -13.39
CA SER A 431 -25.28 12.96 -14.82
C SER A 431 -23.91 12.39 -15.15
N ASP A 432 -22.85 13.20 -15.12
CA ASP A 432 -21.50 12.85 -15.57
C ASP A 432 -20.52 12.57 -14.42
N ALA A 433 -20.89 12.91 -13.18
CA ALA A 433 -20.03 12.75 -12.01
C ALA A 433 -20.86 12.31 -10.80
N ASP A 434 -20.25 11.54 -9.91
CA ASP A 434 -20.88 11.07 -8.68
C ASP A 434 -20.39 11.86 -7.46
N VAL A 435 -19.15 12.35 -7.53
CA VAL A 435 -18.45 12.95 -6.40
C VAL A 435 -17.46 14.02 -6.86
N VAL A 436 -17.28 15.06 -6.05
CA VAL A 436 -16.25 16.09 -6.23
C VAL A 436 -15.63 16.44 -4.89
N VAL A 437 -14.32 16.67 -4.83
CA VAL A 437 -13.66 17.19 -3.62
C VAL A 437 -13.59 18.71 -3.72
N LEU A 438 -14.18 19.40 -2.75
CA LEU A 438 -14.17 20.87 -2.69
C LEU A 438 -13.57 21.33 -1.37
N LYS A 439 -12.74 22.37 -1.43
CA LYS A 439 -12.14 22.99 -0.24
C LYS A 439 -13.01 24.08 0.36
N GLN A 440 -14.02 24.54 -0.37
CA GLN A 440 -14.96 25.57 0.09
C GLN A 440 -16.37 24.98 0.26
N PRO A 441 -17.16 25.53 1.20
CA PRO A 441 -18.56 25.16 1.34
C PRO A 441 -19.33 25.32 0.03
N ASN A 442 -20.16 24.34 -0.30
CA ASN A 442 -21.06 24.40 -1.44
C ASN A 442 -22.51 24.22 -0.97
N VAL A 443 -23.42 25.05 -1.48
CA VAL A 443 -24.85 25.04 -1.08
C VAL A 443 -25.72 24.10 -1.92
N GLN A 444 -25.25 23.69 -3.10
CA GLN A 444 -25.97 22.80 -4.01
C GLN A 444 -25.76 21.33 -3.62
N LEU A 445 -24.56 20.99 -3.18
CA LEU A 445 -24.18 19.65 -2.75
C LEU A 445 -24.22 19.49 -1.24
N LYS A 446 -24.20 18.24 -0.75
CA LYS A 446 -23.99 17.93 0.67
C LYS A 446 -22.60 17.31 0.87
N PRO A 447 -21.84 17.69 1.91
CA PRO A 447 -20.60 17.02 2.26
C PRO A 447 -20.91 15.64 2.85
N LEU A 448 -20.13 14.63 2.47
CA LEU A 448 -20.25 13.25 2.95
C LEU A 448 -19.06 12.81 3.79
N MET A 449 -17.86 13.26 3.44
CA MET A 449 -16.64 12.99 4.20
C MET A 449 -15.75 14.23 4.26
N TRP A 450 -14.95 14.36 5.32
CA TRP A 450 -14.05 15.48 5.56
C TRP A 450 -12.61 15.02 5.67
N GLU A 451 -11.69 15.81 5.15
CA GLU A 451 -10.30 15.76 5.56
C GLU A 451 -10.20 16.03 7.05
N THR A 452 -9.47 15.15 7.74
CA THR A 452 -9.04 15.39 9.11
C THR A 452 -7.54 15.47 9.15
N TYR A 453 -7.07 16.30 10.07
CA TYR A 453 -5.67 16.58 10.28
C TYR A 453 -5.25 15.92 11.59
N GLY A 454 -4.32 14.98 11.49
CA GLY A 454 -3.89 14.16 12.61
C GLY A 454 -2.84 14.87 13.47
N ASP A 455 -1.64 14.28 13.50
CA ASP A 455 -0.50 14.82 14.24
C ASP A 455 0.14 15.97 13.47
N VAL A 456 -0.18 17.20 13.85
CA VAL A 456 0.26 18.43 13.18
C VAL A 456 1.30 19.16 14.02
N MET A 457 2.23 19.86 13.37
CA MET A 457 3.14 20.78 14.06
C MET A 457 2.36 21.97 14.60
N VAL A 458 2.47 22.19 15.90
CA VAL A 458 1.94 23.34 16.62
C VAL A 458 3.09 24.11 17.27
N ALA A 459 2.94 25.43 17.41
CA ALA A 459 3.78 26.17 18.35
C ALA A 459 3.09 26.26 19.69
N ILE A 460 3.83 25.97 20.76
CA ILE A 460 3.41 26.16 22.14
C ILE A 460 4.25 27.23 22.81
N ALA A 461 3.64 27.96 23.72
CA ALA A 461 4.29 28.93 24.58
C ALA A 461 3.68 28.86 25.99
N ASP A 462 4.39 29.39 26.99
CA ASP A 462 3.82 29.58 28.31
C ASP A 462 2.69 30.63 28.24
N LYS A 463 1.61 30.43 29.00
CA LYS A 463 0.42 31.29 29.02
C LYS A 463 0.75 32.73 29.44
N THR A 464 1.87 32.93 30.14
CA THR A 464 2.40 34.23 30.56
C THR A 464 3.28 34.91 29.50
N ILE A 465 3.39 34.34 28.30
CA ILE A 465 4.21 34.92 27.23
C ILE A 465 3.72 36.33 26.85
N THR A 466 4.65 37.27 26.76
CA THR A 466 4.38 38.63 26.29
C THR A 466 4.57 38.72 24.78
N ARG A 467 3.89 39.66 24.11
CA ARG A 467 4.11 39.92 22.68
C ARG A 467 5.58 40.23 22.38
N GLU A 468 6.25 41.00 23.23
CA GLU A 468 7.66 41.31 23.07
C GLU A 468 8.54 40.05 23.05
N ARG A 469 8.33 39.11 23.99
CA ARG A 469 9.08 37.84 24.02
C ARG A 469 8.73 36.93 22.84
N LEU A 470 7.50 36.95 22.36
CA LEU A 470 7.09 36.25 21.14
C LEU A 470 7.81 36.80 19.90
N HIS A 471 8.00 38.11 19.80
CA HIS A 471 8.63 38.77 18.65
C HIS A 471 10.16 38.66 18.63
N THR A 472 10.81 38.58 19.80
CA THR A 472 12.27 38.71 19.94
C THR A 472 12.97 37.41 20.35
N GLY A 473 12.26 36.47 20.97
CA GLY A 473 12.85 35.24 21.46
C GLY A 473 13.02 34.16 20.38
N PRO A 474 13.95 33.21 20.58
CA PRO A 474 14.15 32.13 19.63
C PRO A 474 13.01 31.10 19.68
N VAL A 475 12.76 30.42 18.57
CA VAL A 475 11.84 29.28 18.49
C VAL A 475 12.63 27.99 18.56
N ALA A 476 12.32 27.16 19.54
CA ALA A 476 12.91 25.84 19.66
C ALA A 476 12.18 24.83 18.74
N LEU A 477 12.92 24.11 17.90
CA LEU A 477 12.39 23.04 17.05
C LEU A 477 13.40 21.90 16.86
N ASP A 478 12.92 20.73 16.47
CA ASP A 478 13.80 19.66 15.98
C ASP A 478 14.21 19.97 14.53
N THR A 479 15.45 20.39 14.32
CA THR A 479 15.94 20.77 12.99
C THR A 479 16.18 19.56 12.07
N SER A 480 16.25 18.35 12.64
CA SER A 480 16.29 17.11 11.86
C SER A 480 14.91 16.75 11.30
N ASN A 481 13.83 17.29 11.89
CA ASN A 481 12.47 17.12 11.43
C ASN A 481 12.08 18.20 10.41
N GLY A 482 12.03 17.82 9.13
CA GLY A 482 11.65 18.71 8.03
C GLY A 482 10.27 19.40 8.19
N GLN A 483 9.31 18.77 8.91
CA GLN A 483 8.02 19.39 9.19
C GLN A 483 8.13 20.49 10.23
N ALA A 484 8.99 20.32 11.24
CA ALA A 484 9.25 21.35 12.24
C ALA A 484 9.95 22.56 11.60
N VAL A 485 10.90 22.31 10.69
CA VAL A 485 11.57 23.35 9.90
C VAL A 485 10.57 24.10 9.01
N ALA A 486 9.65 23.40 8.35
CA ALA A 486 8.59 24.03 7.55
C ALA A 486 7.62 24.86 8.41
N ALA A 487 7.20 24.34 9.57
CA ALA A 487 6.35 25.04 10.53
C ALA A 487 7.01 26.32 11.07
N ALA A 488 8.32 26.29 11.31
CA ALA A 488 9.08 27.47 11.73
C ALA A 488 9.00 28.60 10.70
N ARG A 489 9.05 28.27 9.40
CA ARG A 489 8.93 29.26 8.32
C ARG A 489 7.57 29.97 8.31
N VAL A 490 6.50 29.28 8.73
CA VAL A 490 5.16 29.90 8.84
C VAL A 490 5.14 31.00 9.89
N LEU A 491 5.79 30.79 11.03
CA LEU A 491 5.97 31.84 12.04
C LEU A 491 6.93 32.93 11.56
N SER A 492 8.06 32.57 10.93
CA SER A 492 9.02 33.54 10.40
C SER A 492 8.42 34.47 9.34
N ALA A 493 7.40 34.03 8.59
CA ALA A 493 6.69 34.88 7.63
C ALA A 493 5.94 36.05 8.30
N LYS A 494 5.55 35.90 9.57
CA LYS A 494 4.93 36.96 10.39
C LYS A 494 5.91 37.62 11.36
N LEU A 495 7.02 36.96 11.63
CA LEU A 495 8.07 37.37 12.55
C LEU A 495 9.43 37.33 11.81
N PRO A 496 9.76 38.34 11.00
CA PRO A 496 10.93 38.30 10.11
C PRO A 496 12.28 38.21 10.85
N SER A 497 12.31 38.63 12.11
CA SER A 497 13.51 38.62 12.98
C SER A 497 13.62 37.36 13.85
N LEU A 498 12.76 36.37 13.62
CA LEU A 498 12.66 35.16 14.42
C LEU A 498 13.88 34.25 14.23
N GLN A 499 14.61 34.01 15.31
CA GLN A 499 15.71 33.05 15.34
C GLN A 499 15.21 31.66 15.72
N THR A 500 15.87 30.61 15.22
CA THR A 500 15.55 29.22 15.54
C THR A 500 16.67 28.57 16.34
N VAL A 501 16.33 27.74 17.32
CA VAL A 501 17.28 26.93 18.10
C VAL A 501 16.88 25.46 18.03
N ASP A 502 17.86 24.57 17.85
CA ASP A 502 17.58 23.13 17.83
C ASP A 502 17.26 22.61 19.25
N VAL A 503 16.25 21.74 19.39
CA VAL A 503 15.83 21.18 20.70
C VAL A 503 16.88 20.34 21.41
N SER A 504 17.90 19.84 20.70
CA SER A 504 19.05 19.17 21.32
C SER A 504 20.07 20.17 21.90
N SER A 505 19.96 21.46 21.59
CA SER A 505 20.84 22.50 22.11
C SER A 505 20.54 22.82 23.58
N PRO A 506 21.54 23.09 24.43
CA PRO A 506 21.36 23.59 25.79
C PRO A 506 20.53 24.90 25.86
N ASN A 507 20.59 25.70 24.79
CA ASN A 507 19.88 26.98 24.70
C ASN A 507 18.40 26.82 24.32
N SER A 508 17.92 25.61 24.04
CA SER A 508 16.52 25.37 23.67
C SER A 508 15.56 25.48 24.85
N ALA A 509 16.05 25.27 26.09
CA ALA A 509 15.23 25.33 27.30
C ALA A 509 14.71 26.74 27.61
N SER A 510 15.39 27.80 27.14
CA SER A 510 15.01 29.19 27.34
C SER A 510 14.16 29.78 26.21
N ALA A 511 13.89 28.99 25.16
CA ALA A 511 13.10 29.42 24.02
C ALA A 511 11.63 29.65 24.43
N PRO A 512 11.08 30.87 24.28
CA PRO A 512 9.70 31.18 24.69
C PRO A 512 8.64 30.48 23.84
N VAL A 513 9.00 30.03 22.64
CA VAL A 513 8.10 29.29 21.75
C VAL A 513 8.78 27.99 21.34
N ARG A 514 8.02 26.91 21.34
CA ARG A 514 8.52 25.60 20.95
C ARG A 514 7.59 24.97 19.93
N ILE A 515 8.15 24.50 18.82
CA ILE A 515 7.40 23.77 17.81
C ILE A 515 7.44 22.28 18.16
N VAL A 516 6.26 21.70 18.34
CA VAL A 516 6.08 20.30 18.75
C VAL A 516 4.96 19.67 17.93
N ARG A 517 4.88 18.34 17.99
CA ARG A 517 3.78 17.58 17.40
C ARG A 517 2.54 17.66 18.30
N SER A 518 1.34 17.83 17.73
CA SER A 518 0.09 17.97 18.49
C SER A 518 -0.20 16.75 19.38
N LYS A 519 0.22 15.54 18.98
CA LYS A 519 0.08 14.34 19.82
C LYS A 519 0.94 14.37 21.09
N THR A 520 2.01 15.15 21.11
CA THR A 520 2.88 15.27 22.29
C THR A 520 2.26 16.13 23.39
N LEU A 521 1.20 16.88 23.09
CA LEU A 521 0.49 17.73 24.07
C LEU A 521 -0.17 16.90 25.18
N ALA A 522 -0.64 15.68 24.90
CA ALA A 522 -1.28 14.83 25.90
C ALA A 522 -0.31 14.30 26.98
N GLY A 523 0.99 14.25 26.69
CA GLY A 523 2.03 13.76 27.60
C GLY A 523 2.78 14.85 28.37
N MET A 524 2.44 16.13 28.20
CA MET A 524 3.06 17.24 28.93
C MET A 524 2.36 17.39 30.29
N ALA A 525 3.07 17.06 31.37
CA ALA A 525 2.55 17.02 32.75
C ALA A 525 2.03 18.37 33.30
N ASP A 526 2.20 19.49 32.57
CA ASP A 526 1.81 20.85 32.99
C ASP A 526 0.88 21.54 31.96
N ASN A 527 -0.15 20.84 31.48
CA ASN A 527 -1.04 21.34 30.42
C ASN A 527 -1.88 22.59 30.76
N VAL A 528 -1.87 23.09 32.00
CA VAL A 528 -2.66 24.27 32.41
C VAL A 528 -1.95 25.59 32.12
N GLU A 529 -0.62 25.58 32.01
CA GLU A 529 0.19 26.78 31.86
C GLU A 529 0.65 27.06 30.43
N LYS A 530 0.21 26.27 29.44
CA LYS A 530 0.63 26.45 28.04
C LYS A 530 -0.52 26.82 27.11
N VAL A 531 -0.19 27.56 26.07
CA VAL A 531 -1.11 27.99 25.00
C VAL A 531 -0.50 27.68 23.64
N LEU A 532 -1.37 27.50 22.64
CA LEU A 532 -0.95 27.44 21.24
C LEU A 532 -0.66 28.85 20.74
N VAL A 533 0.37 28.99 19.91
CA VAL A 533 0.64 30.19 19.12
C VAL A 533 0.21 29.91 17.68
N CYS A 534 -0.86 30.55 17.24
CA CYS A 534 -1.43 30.33 15.91
C CYS A 534 -0.64 31.09 14.83
N PRO A 535 -0.81 30.75 13.54
CA PRO A 535 -0.12 31.45 12.45
C PRO A 535 -0.43 32.95 12.33
N ASP A 536 -1.53 33.44 12.91
CA ASP A 536 -1.88 34.87 13.01
C ASP A 536 -1.35 35.53 14.29
N LEU A 537 -0.53 34.82 15.06
CA LEU A 537 0.02 35.21 16.35
C LEU A 537 -1.03 35.35 17.46
N SER A 538 -2.26 34.86 17.24
CA SER A 538 -3.24 34.69 18.32
C SER A 538 -2.87 33.51 19.22
N PHE A 539 -3.39 33.53 20.45
CA PHE A 539 -3.21 32.45 21.41
C PHE A 539 -4.50 31.65 21.56
N GLN A 540 -4.42 30.33 21.50
CA GLN A 540 -5.56 29.42 21.64
C GLN A 540 -5.30 28.34 22.70
N PRO A 541 -6.34 27.76 23.30
CA PRO A 541 -6.20 26.60 24.18
C PRO A 541 -5.56 25.42 23.45
N LEU A 542 -4.78 24.59 24.16
CA LEU A 542 -4.14 23.39 23.58
C LEU A 542 -5.14 22.41 22.95
N SER A 543 -6.39 22.39 23.43
CA SER A 543 -7.49 21.59 22.86
C SER A 543 -7.86 22.00 21.43
N ASN A 544 -7.46 23.18 20.97
CA ASN A 544 -7.75 23.71 19.63
C ASN A 544 -6.61 23.44 18.62
N ALA A 545 -5.74 22.46 18.88
CA ALA A 545 -4.59 22.13 18.05
C ALA A 545 -4.96 21.74 16.60
N ALA A 546 -6.17 21.23 16.38
CA ALA A 546 -6.67 20.90 15.04
C ALA A 546 -6.85 22.15 14.14
N ASN A 547 -7.06 23.33 14.73
CA ASN A 547 -7.36 24.57 14.01
C ASN A 547 -6.27 25.64 14.18
N CYS A 548 -5.49 25.54 15.27
CA CYS A 548 -4.36 26.41 15.56
C CYS A 548 -3.05 25.61 15.47
N HIS A 549 -2.62 25.37 14.23
CA HIS A 549 -1.38 24.65 13.93
C HIS A 549 -0.57 25.38 12.85
N LEU A 550 0.72 25.06 12.78
CA LEU A 550 1.69 25.70 11.89
C LEU A 550 1.89 24.95 10.57
N GLU A 551 1.10 23.91 10.33
CA GLU A 551 1.11 23.19 9.06
C GLU A 551 0.16 23.81 8.01
N SER A 552 -0.68 24.81 8.37
CA SER A 552 -1.48 25.59 7.41
C SER A 552 -2.00 26.92 8.00
N SER A 553 -2.14 27.96 7.18
CA SER A 553 -2.60 29.31 7.59
C SER A 553 -3.98 29.30 8.27
N VAL A 554 -4.24 30.29 9.14
CA VAL A 554 -5.45 30.58 9.97
C VAL A 554 -6.82 30.53 9.25
N ASN A 555 -6.86 30.29 7.94
CA ASN A 555 -8.08 30.08 7.16
C ASN A 555 -8.46 28.59 6.94
N SER A 556 -7.80 27.63 7.60
CA SER A 556 -7.90 26.20 7.27
C SER A 556 -9.23 25.54 7.61
N GLU A 557 -9.97 25.97 8.65
CA GLU A 557 -11.36 25.48 8.85
C GLU A 557 -12.31 25.85 7.70
N ARG A 558 -11.98 26.91 6.93
CA ARG A 558 -12.72 27.31 5.72
C ARG A 558 -12.20 26.65 4.44
N ASN A 559 -11.10 25.88 4.52
CA ASN A 559 -10.38 25.30 3.39
C ASN A 559 -10.14 23.78 3.52
N ALA A 560 -10.69 23.13 4.54
CA ALA A 560 -10.63 21.68 4.69
C ALA A 560 -11.37 21.02 3.51
N GLY A 561 -10.66 20.16 2.78
CA GLY A 561 -11.25 19.43 1.67
C GLY A 561 -12.38 18.54 2.18
N ALA A 562 -13.54 18.61 1.55
CA ALA A 562 -14.64 17.68 1.80
C ALA A 562 -15.05 17.00 0.50
N VAL A 563 -15.45 15.76 0.62
CA VAL A 563 -16.00 14.92 -0.45
C VAL A 563 -17.49 15.25 -0.53
N TYR A 564 -17.92 15.87 -1.62
CA TYR A 564 -19.29 16.31 -1.84
C TYR A 564 -20.05 15.38 -2.79
N VAL A 565 -21.32 15.18 -2.47
CA VAL A 565 -22.27 14.36 -3.23
C VAL A 565 -23.59 15.12 -3.42
N ARG A 566 -24.45 14.67 -4.34
CA ARG A 566 -25.81 15.21 -4.46
C ARG A 566 -26.64 14.99 -3.19
N LYS A 567 -27.60 15.88 -2.95
CA LYS A 567 -28.38 15.89 -1.69
C LYS A 567 -29.23 14.64 -1.52
N ASP A 568 -29.78 14.13 -2.61
CA ASP A 568 -30.66 12.97 -2.74
C ASP A 568 -29.92 11.70 -3.20
N VAL A 569 -28.62 11.59 -2.91
CA VAL A 569 -27.85 10.37 -3.19
C VAL A 569 -28.51 9.16 -2.52
N ASP A 570 -28.65 8.07 -3.27
CA ASP A 570 -29.20 6.81 -2.77
C ASP A 570 -28.20 6.14 -1.81
N GLU A 571 -28.72 5.31 -0.91
CA GLU A 571 -27.93 4.67 0.16
C GLU A 571 -26.82 3.77 -0.40
N ALA A 572 -27.10 3.04 -1.48
CA ALA A 572 -26.13 2.14 -2.10
C ALA A 572 -24.93 2.89 -2.72
N LEU A 573 -25.17 4.00 -3.41
CA LEU A 573 -24.11 4.86 -3.94
C LEU A 573 -23.38 5.59 -2.81
N GLN A 574 -24.09 6.06 -1.79
CA GLN A 574 -23.49 6.70 -0.61
C GLN A 574 -22.50 5.73 0.08
N ASP A 575 -22.91 4.49 0.34
CA ASP A 575 -22.07 3.45 0.91
C ASP A 575 -20.87 3.12 0.02
N SER A 576 -21.07 3.08 -1.30
CA SER A 576 -20.00 2.84 -2.26
C SER A 576 -18.94 3.96 -2.23
N ILE A 577 -19.38 5.22 -2.08
CA ILE A 577 -18.50 6.38 -1.95
C ILE A 577 -17.74 6.33 -0.63
N VAL A 578 -18.44 6.15 0.49
CA VAL A 578 -17.80 6.05 1.82
C VAL A 578 -16.77 4.92 1.82
N HIS A 579 -17.15 3.75 1.31
CA HIS A 579 -16.25 2.61 1.22
C HIS A 579 -15.00 2.91 0.38
N ALA A 580 -15.15 3.48 -0.81
CA ALA A 580 -14.03 3.79 -1.69
C ALA A 580 -13.06 4.79 -1.04
N PHE A 581 -13.56 5.91 -0.52
CA PHE A 581 -12.72 6.96 0.06
C PHE A 581 -12.13 6.57 1.42
N THR A 582 -12.83 5.80 2.25
CA THR A 582 -12.25 5.18 3.44
C THR A 582 -11.15 4.20 3.05
N ALA A 583 -11.38 3.32 2.08
CA ALA A 583 -10.36 2.36 1.64
C ALA A 583 -9.12 3.04 1.05
N LEU A 584 -9.29 4.11 0.27
CA LEU A 584 -8.19 4.95 -0.20
C LEU A 584 -7.41 5.54 0.98
N SER A 585 -8.13 6.14 1.92
CA SER A 585 -7.56 6.81 3.08
C SER A 585 -6.84 5.84 4.02
N ASP A 586 -7.39 4.67 4.29
CA ASP A 586 -6.79 3.64 5.15
C ASP A 586 -5.61 2.93 4.47
N THR A 587 -5.57 2.95 3.14
CA THR A 587 -4.47 2.33 2.38
C THR A 587 -3.31 3.30 2.18
N PHE A 588 -3.61 4.51 1.72
CA PHE A 588 -2.63 5.49 1.20
C PHE A 588 -2.54 6.77 2.03
N GLY A 589 -3.35 6.91 3.08
CA GLY A 589 -3.32 8.06 3.98
C GLY A 589 -2.02 8.13 4.78
N ARG A 590 -1.86 9.22 5.53
CA ARG A 590 -0.62 9.49 6.27
C ARG A 590 -0.43 8.46 7.39
N GLY A 591 0.77 7.90 7.50
CA GLY A 591 1.14 6.85 8.44
C GLY A 591 0.53 5.48 8.13
N GLN A 592 -0.17 5.33 7.02
CA GLN A 592 -0.80 4.06 6.65
C GLN A 592 0.20 3.13 5.96
N PRO A 593 -0.04 1.80 5.96
CA PRO A 593 0.93 0.80 5.49
C PRO A 593 1.42 0.99 4.05
N ARG A 594 0.69 1.72 3.20
CA ARG A 594 1.04 1.95 1.81
C ARG A 594 1.12 3.43 1.42
N GLU A 595 1.31 4.35 2.38
CA GLU A 595 1.61 5.76 2.08
C GLU A 595 2.79 5.89 1.11
N GLN A 596 3.85 5.10 1.32
CA GLN A 596 5.05 5.07 0.47
C GLN A 596 4.80 4.54 -0.95
N VAL A 597 3.68 3.89 -1.20
CA VAL A 597 3.32 3.43 -2.55
C VAL A 597 2.79 4.59 -3.36
N PHE A 598 1.74 5.23 -2.84
CA PHE A 598 1.07 6.35 -3.46
C PHE A 598 0.68 7.32 -2.36
N ARG A 599 1.20 8.54 -2.43
CA ARG A 599 0.93 9.55 -1.43
C ARG A 599 -0.38 10.27 -1.74
N MET A 600 -1.47 9.77 -1.17
CA MET A 600 -2.81 10.37 -1.34
C MET A 600 -2.81 11.83 -0.84
N PHE A 601 -2.33 12.03 0.38
CA PHE A 601 -2.10 13.34 0.98
C PHE A 601 -0.64 13.73 0.86
N GLY A 602 -0.34 14.66 -0.02
CA GLY A 602 1.02 15.16 -0.22
C GLY A 602 1.28 15.67 -1.62
N PRO A 603 2.52 16.14 -1.86
CA PRO A 603 2.94 16.64 -3.14
C PRO A 603 2.81 15.56 -4.22
N TYR A 604 2.67 15.99 -5.47
CA TYR A 604 2.60 15.12 -6.62
C TYR A 604 3.51 15.66 -7.74
N ARG A 605 4.32 14.78 -8.32
CA ARG A 605 5.15 15.10 -9.49
C ARG A 605 4.31 14.91 -10.75
N LEU A 606 4.13 15.96 -11.54
CA LEU A 606 3.50 15.92 -12.85
C LEU A 606 4.39 15.24 -13.89
N ARG A 607 3.85 14.92 -15.07
CA ARG A 607 4.60 14.27 -16.16
C ARG A 607 5.76 15.11 -16.70
N ASP A 608 5.70 16.43 -16.57
CA ASP A 608 6.76 17.36 -16.96
C ASP A 608 7.88 17.48 -15.90
N GLY A 609 7.77 16.75 -14.78
CA GLY A 609 8.70 16.79 -13.66
C GLY A 609 8.38 17.85 -12.60
N THR A 610 7.41 18.74 -12.84
CA THR A 610 7.01 19.78 -11.88
C THR A 610 6.34 19.16 -10.65
N VAL A 611 6.72 19.59 -9.45
CA VAL A 611 6.07 19.18 -8.21
C VAL A 611 4.95 20.17 -7.86
N LYS A 612 3.74 19.65 -7.67
CA LYS A 612 2.55 20.40 -7.26
C LYS A 612 2.09 19.95 -5.88
N HIS A 613 1.42 20.86 -5.18
CA HIS A 613 0.92 20.67 -3.83
C HIS A 613 -0.59 20.84 -3.80
N HIS A 614 -1.24 20.21 -2.82
CA HIS A 614 -2.67 20.32 -2.53
C HIS A 614 -3.57 19.93 -3.70
N LEU A 615 -3.17 18.94 -4.50
CA LEU A 615 -3.99 18.41 -5.60
C LEU A 615 -5.03 17.41 -5.06
N ILE A 616 -6.30 17.66 -5.37
CA ILE A 616 -7.49 16.93 -4.89
C ILE A 616 -7.69 17.13 -3.38
N PHE A 617 -6.73 16.67 -2.60
CA PHE A 617 -6.69 16.80 -1.14
C PHE A 617 -5.56 17.71 -0.69
N ASN A 618 -5.65 18.24 0.53
CA ASN A 618 -4.56 18.96 1.16
C ASN A 618 -3.41 18.01 1.54
N ASP A 619 -2.18 18.45 1.28
CA ASP A 619 -0.95 17.67 1.57
C ASP A 619 -0.79 17.26 3.04
N TYR A 620 -1.41 18.01 3.94
CA TYR A 620 -1.33 17.84 5.38
C TYR A 620 -2.46 17.02 5.98
N ALA A 621 -3.47 16.64 5.19
CA ALA A 621 -4.51 15.72 5.65
C ALA A 621 -3.91 14.37 6.04
N SER A 622 -4.51 13.73 7.04
CA SER A 622 -4.10 12.40 7.50
C SER A 622 -5.07 11.30 7.11
N VAL A 623 -6.38 11.57 7.22
CA VAL A 623 -7.44 10.59 6.97
C VAL A 623 -8.73 11.28 6.55
N LEU A 624 -9.60 10.58 5.82
CA LEU A 624 -10.97 10.99 5.54
C LEU A 624 -11.96 10.36 6.52
N THR A 625 -12.85 11.16 7.11
CA THR A 625 -13.86 10.68 8.08
C THR A 625 -15.28 11.07 7.67
N VAL A 626 -16.25 10.25 8.06
CA VAL A 626 -17.70 10.54 7.89
C VAL A 626 -18.22 11.43 9.02
N ASN A 627 -17.53 11.48 10.16
CA ASN A 627 -17.87 12.36 11.27
C ASN A 627 -16.92 13.56 11.24
N LYS A 628 -17.50 14.76 11.23
CA LYS A 628 -16.76 16.03 11.34
C LYS A 628 -16.36 16.31 12.78
#